data_AF-A0A6V7RJ41-F1
#
_entry.id   AF-A0A6V7RJ41-F1
#
_cell.length_a   1.000
_cell.length_b   1.000
_cell.length_c   1.000
_cell.angle_alpha   90.00
_cell.angle_beta   90.00
_cell.angle_gamma   90.00
#
_symmetry.space_group_name_H-M   'P 1'
#
loop_
_entity.id
_entity.type
_entity.pdbx_description
1 polymer ?
#
loop_
_entity_poly.entity_id
_entity_poly.type
_entity_poly.pdbx_seq_one_letter_code
_entity_poly.pdbx_strand_id
1 'polypeptide(L)' 'MKPKSKAPFLILAIFAVLLMVLFAVLLAEEMWLLAIFTIGLFIATFGVGFTLKKRYRENDWL' A
#
# COMPACT_ATOMS: atom_id res chain seq x y z
N MET A 1 -14.67 10.74 -23.05
CA MET A 1 -13.48 10.55 -22.20
C MET A 1 -13.30 9.06 -21.96
N LYS A 2 -12.16 8.46 -22.34
CA LYS A 2 -11.88 7.05 -22.01
C LYS A 2 -11.73 6.93 -20.48
N PRO A 3 -12.29 5.89 -19.82
CA PRO A 3 -12.12 5.72 -18.38
C PRO A 3 -10.64 5.53 -18.07
N LYS A 4 -10.08 6.44 -17.28
CA LYS A 4 -8.70 6.37 -16.85
C LYS A 4 -8.56 5.27 -15.79
N SER A 5 -7.61 4.36 -16.00
CA SER A 5 -7.49 3.13 -15.20
C SER A 5 -7.01 3.44 -13.78
N LYS A 6 -7.86 3.13 -12.79
CA LYS A 6 -7.53 3.24 -11.35
C LYS A 6 -7.06 1.90 -10.76
N ALA A 7 -6.88 0.87 -11.58
CA ALA A 7 -6.47 -0.47 -11.16
C ALA A 7 -5.20 -0.52 -10.28
N PRO A 8 -4.12 0.25 -10.54
CA PRO A 8 -2.94 0.18 -9.68
C PRO A 8 -3.19 0.72 -8.27
N PHE A 9 -4.09 1.70 -8.10
CA PHE A 9 -4.48 2.18 -6.78
C PHE A 9 -5.30 1.14 -6.02
N LEU A 10 -6.14 0.38 -6.72
CA LEU A 10 -6.88 -0.73 -6.13
C LEU A 10 -5.92 -1.84 -5.65
N ILE A 11 -4.92 -2.19 -6.46
CA ILE A 11 -3.91 -3.19 -6.08
C ILE A 11 -3.12 -2.72 -4.85
N LEU A 12 -2.68 -1.45 -4.82
CA LEU A 12 -2.01 -0.86 -3.67
C LEU A 12 -2.89 -0.87 -2.41
N ALA A 13 -4.19 -0.59 -2.55
CA ALA A 13 -5.13 -0.63 -1.43
C ALA A 13 -5.32 -2.07 -0.89
N ILE A 14 -5.49 -3.06 -1.78
CA ILE A 14 -5.57 -4.48 -1.39
C ILE A 14 -4.29 -4.90 -0.67
N PHE A 15 -3.12 -4.53 -1.22
CA PHE A 15 -1.83 -4.84 -0.62
C PHE A 15 -1.67 -4.20 0.78
N ALA A 16 -2.11 -2.95 0.95
CA ALA A 16 -2.10 -2.29 2.26
C ALA A 16 -3.00 -3.00 3.29
N VAL A 17 -4.20 -3.45 2.88
CA VAL A 17 -5.09 -4.23 3.75
C VAL A 17 -4.45 -5.56 4.15
N LEU A 18 -3.79 -6.25 3.22
CA LEU A 18 -3.07 -7.49 3.53
C LEU A 18 -1.93 -7.27 4.53
N LEU A 19 -1.16 -6.19 4.39
CA LEU A 19 -0.13 -5.83 5.37
C LEU A 19 -0.73 -5.54 6.76
N MET A 20 -1.90 -4.91 6.83
CA MET A 20 -2.59 -4.66 8.08
C MET A 20 -3.04 -5.95 8.77
N VAL A 21 -3.59 -6.90 8.00
CA VAL A 21 -3.97 -8.23 8.52
C VAL A 21 -2.74 -8.99 8.98
N LEU A 22 -1.65 -8.98 8.20
CA LEU A 22 -0.39 -9.64 8.55
C LEU A 22 0.19 -9.06 9.85
N PHE A 23 0.17 -7.73 10.01
CA PHE A 23 0.61 -7.08 11.23
C PHE A 23 -0.20 -7.54 12.46
N ALA A 24 -1.53 -7.63 12.34
CA ALA A 24 -2.38 -8.11 13.42
C ALA A 24 -2.06 -9.56 13.83
N VAL A 25 -1.80 -10.44 12.86
CA VAL A 25 -1.39 -11.84 13.13
C VAL A 25 -0.03 -11.88 13.81
N LEU A 26 0.96 -11.12 13.33
CA LEU A 26 2.30 -11.08 13.92
C LEU A 26 2.31 -10.52 15.35
N LEU A 27 1.43 -9.57 15.66
CA LEU A 27 1.23 -9.10 17.02
C LEU A 27 0.63 -10.19 17.91
N ALA A 28 -0.34 -10.96 17.42
CA ALA A 28 -0.97 -12.03 18.18
C ALA A 28 0.02 -13.17 18.50
N GLU A 29 0.94 -13.46 17.58
CA GLU A 29 2.00 -14.46 17.75
C GLU A 29 3.24 -13.91 18.51
N GLU A 30 3.16 -12.69 19.06
CA GLU A 30 4.25 -12.00 19.79
C GLU A 30 5.57 -11.88 19.00
N MET A 31 5.50 -11.88 17.67
CA MET A 31 6.64 -11.78 16.76
C MET A 31 7.06 -10.32 16.54
N TRP A 32 7.51 -9.65 17.60
CA TRP A 32 7.77 -8.20 17.63
C TRP A 32 8.67 -7.68 16.52
N LEU A 33 9.75 -8.41 16.16
CA LEU A 33 10.69 -8.01 15.11
C LEU A 33 10.00 -7.90 13.74
N LEU A 34 9.19 -8.91 13.40
CA LEU A 34 8.44 -8.94 12.14
C LEU A 34 7.29 -7.94 12.16
N ALA A 35 6.63 -7.73 13.30
CA ALA A 35 5.57 -6.74 13.43
C ALA A 35 6.07 -5.32 13.11
N ILE A 36 7.24 -4.94 13.66
CA ILE A 36 7.89 -3.65 13.37
C ILE A 36 8.27 -3.54 11.89
N PHE A 37 8.83 -4.60 11.31
CA PHE A 37 9.17 -4.63 9.89
C PHE A 37 7.92 -4.43 9.00
N THR A 38 6.81 -5.06 9.37
CA THR A 38 5.53 -4.99 8.63
C THR A 38 4.92 -3.59 8.70
N ILE A 39 5.03 -2.90 9.84
CA ILE A 39 4.68 -1.47 9.94
C ILE A 39 5.54 -0.64 8.98
N GLY A 40 6.85 -0.89 8.90
CA GLY A 40 7.74 -0.19 7.97
C GLY A 40 7.31 -0.36 6.51
N LEU A 41 6.97 -1.59 6.11
CA LEU A 41 6.42 -1.91 4.79
C LEU A 41 5.08 -1.22 4.52
N PHE A 42 4.21 -1.16 5.53
CA PHE A 42 2.91 -0.48 5.43
C PHE A 42 3.08 1.01 5.14
N ILE A 43 3.97 1.69 5.86
CA ILE A 43 4.30 3.11 5.61
C ILE A 43 4.91 3.28 4.22
N ALA A 44 5.84 2.42 3.83
CA ALA A 44 6.46 2.46 2.50
C ALA A 44 5.42 2.30 1.37
N THR A 45 4.41 1.45 1.56
CA THR A 45 3.31 1.24 0.62
C THR A 45 2.54 2.54 0.36
N PHE A 46 2.24 3.32 1.40
CA PHE A 46 1.63 4.65 1.22
C PHE A 46 2.55 5.62 0.47
N GLY A 47 3.85 5.61 0.76
CA GLY A 47 4.84 6.42 0.04
C GLY A 47 4.88 6.11 -1.46
N VAL A 48 4.84 4.83 -1.83
CA VAL A 48 4.72 4.38 -3.22
C VAL A 48 3.39 4.84 -3.81
N GLY A 49 2.29 4.71 -3.08
CA GLY A 49 0.97 5.17 -3.52
C GLY A 49 0.91 6.67 -3.81
N PHE A 50 1.54 7.51 -2.98
CA PHE A 50 1.64 8.95 -3.22
C PHE A 50 2.52 9.29 -4.43
N THR A 51 3.66 8.61 -4.57
CA THR A 51 4.56 8.77 -5.72
C THR A 51 3.87 8.38 -7.03
N LEU A 52 3.13 7.27 -7.02
CA LEU A 52 2.38 6.80 -8.18
C LEU A 52 1.25 7.78 -8.52
N LYS A 53 0.53 8.29 -7.51
CA LYS A 53 -0.49 9.34 -7.70
C LYS A 53 0.08 10.62 -8.30
N LYS A 54 1.32 11.00 -7.95
CA LYS A 54 2.01 12.14 -8.55
C LYS A 54 2.27 11.91 -10.04
N ARG A 55 2.90 10.79 -10.42
CA ARG A 55 3.18 10.45 -11.83
C ARG A 55 1.92 10.32 -12.68
N TYR A 56 0.85 9.74 -12.12
CA TYR A 56 -0.43 9.62 -12.83
C TYR A 56 -1.07 10.97 -13.12
N ARG A 57 -0.87 11.98 -12.26
CA ARG A 57 -1.32 13.35 -12.51
C ARG A 57 -0.47 14.06 -13.55
N GLU A 58 0.86 13.90 -13.48
CA GLU A 58 1.80 14.53 -14.42
C GLU A 58 1.61 14.05 -15.86
N ASN A 59 1.24 12.78 -16.04
CA ASN A 59 1.02 12.18 -17.37
C ASN A 59 -0.45 12.22 -17.84
N ASP A 60 -1.34 12.93 -17.14
CA ASP A 60 -2.79 12.96 -17.42
C ASP A 60 -3.43 11.56 -17.46
N TRP A 61 -2.89 10.60 -16.70
CA TRP A 61 -3.40 9.22 -16.59
C TRP A 61 -4.46 9.04 -15.50
N LEU A 62 -4.75 10.10 -14.73
CA LEU A 62 -5.72 10.10 -13.61
C LEU A 62 -7.10 10.63 -14.00
#